data_AF-A0A935J0X4-F1
#
_entry.id   AF-A0A935J0X4-F1
#
_cell.length_a   1.000
_cell.length_b   1.000
_cell.length_c   1.000
_cell.angle_alpha   90.00
_cell.angle_beta   90.00
_cell.angle_gamma   90.00
#
_symmetry.space_group_name_H-M   'P 1'
#
loop_
_entity.id
_entity.type
_entity.pdbx_description
1 polymer ?
#
loop_
_entity_poly.entity_id
_entity_poly.type
_entity_poly.pdbx_seq_one_letter_code
_entity_poly.pdbx_strand_id
1 'polypeptide(L)'
;MFSRFEKALIALMFALVFAGVTLVAVSAQDVTPPPAQEENGDCAECHEDSQMSWQNGPHGNAKSDPIFVAAWTEQGQPGACLTCHVTGYDEATGTWKEDGVTCAACHKDEGGDHPKTSMTVDPTSNTCGTCHTDTRFIAEESWQGSAHYQNGMDCSSCHDPHNASLKITIDLKDPNAVNDASRLCISCHEEASMNFPYSTHSQQDITCIDCHLEHLENSNKEIHSVPDHSFKASIKTCTTCHAEQMHAAGDVASTKEVSSISVTEPTAEPTPAVEMSSIMPEPTPVSPIGYAGLAALIGLAAGMVLAPWLERWYRLIVKNQRRPTMTENNFNRRDFIKLSAVGLAVAAGTRIIQEAGASGAAKGEHQWVMVIDQSKCTGCDQCNLACHAHNDINPELQWTKVLDAGELNGEKVYLPRPCMQCEHAPCVEVCPVGASYYRDDGIVMMDYDKCIGCRYCMVACPYDARVFNWKEFTGENPAVPEWGEPEVDRRPRGVPEKCSFCYNRIDRGMSVGLVPGVDAEATPACVVTCPTGARIFGDLNDPHSNVSLVLKKHPSYRLRENLGTNPRVYYLPVREDGVVEN
;
A
#
# COMPACT_ATOMS: atom_id res chain seq x y z
N MET A 1 31.04 39.52 29.73
CA MET A 1 29.93 40.39 30.19
C MET A 1 29.76 41.46 29.14
N PHE A 2 28.67 41.43 28.35
CA PHE A 2 28.52 42.35 27.20
C PHE A 2 28.30 43.80 27.63
N SER A 3 28.83 44.73 26.83
CA SER A 3 28.67 46.17 26.98
C SER A 3 27.20 46.60 26.83
N ARG A 4 26.88 47.82 27.30
CA ARG A 4 25.51 48.38 27.15
C ARG A 4 25.12 48.57 25.67
N PHE A 5 26.10 48.78 24.79
CA PHE A 5 25.89 48.97 23.35
C PHE A 5 25.58 47.65 22.64
N GLU A 6 26.37 46.59 22.87
CA GLU A 6 26.10 45.24 22.31
C GLU A 6 24.72 44.72 22.74
N LYS A 7 24.32 44.94 24.00
CA LYS A 7 22.99 44.57 24.49
C LYS A 7 21.85 45.32 23.80
N ALA A 8 22.03 46.62 23.51
CA ALA A 8 21.05 47.41 22.78
C ALA A 8 20.93 46.94 21.33
N LEU A 9 22.04 46.59 20.67
CA LEU A 9 22.07 46.06 19.31
C LEU A 9 21.36 44.70 19.19
N ILE A 10 21.61 43.78 20.14
CA ILE A 10 20.91 42.49 20.20
C ILE A 10 19.41 42.67 20.47
N ALA A 11 19.02 43.56 21.38
CA ALA A 11 17.63 43.88 21.64
C ALA A 11 16.92 44.48 20.41
N LEU A 12 17.60 45.36 19.67
CA LEU A 12 17.09 45.94 18.43
C LEU A 12 16.89 44.87 17.33
N MET A 13 17.84 43.93 17.18
CA MET A 13 17.70 42.81 16.24
C MET A 13 16.51 41.91 16.59
N PHE A 14 16.35 41.53 17.86
CA PHE A 14 15.19 40.74 18.29
C PHE A 14 13.87 41.50 18.11
N ALA A 15 13.83 42.81 18.40
CA ALA A 15 12.65 43.64 18.17
C ALA A 15 12.30 43.75 16.68
N LEU A 16 13.29 43.87 15.79
CA LEU A 16 13.08 43.90 14.33
C LEU A 16 12.61 42.55 13.77
N VAL A 17 13.14 41.43 14.28
CA VAL A 17 12.65 40.09 13.92
C VAL A 17 11.21 39.89 14.39
N PHE A 18 10.88 40.26 15.63
CA PHE A 18 9.51 40.14 16.15
C PHE A 18 8.53 41.07 15.40
N ALA A 19 8.94 42.30 15.10
CA ALA A 19 8.16 43.23 14.29
C ALA A 19 7.93 42.69 12.87
N GLY A 20 8.95 42.09 12.25
CA GLY A 20 8.83 41.42 10.95
C GLY A 20 7.84 40.26 10.97
N VAL A 21 7.90 39.40 12.00
CA VAL A 21 6.92 38.31 12.20
C VAL A 21 5.51 38.85 12.39
N THR A 22 5.31 39.93 13.16
CA THR A 22 3.99 40.56 13.30
C THR A 22 3.50 41.23 12.02
N LEU A 23 4.38 41.82 11.20
CA LEU A 23 3.97 42.33 9.88
C LEU A 23 3.54 41.20 8.95
N VAL A 24 4.28 40.08 8.91
CA VAL A 24 3.89 38.92 8.09
C VAL A 24 2.56 38.32 8.55
N ALA A 25 2.31 38.25 9.87
CA ALA A 25 1.03 37.80 10.41
C ALA A 25 -0.14 38.74 10.05
N VAL A 26 0.05 40.06 10.12
CA VAL A 26 -0.97 41.05 9.71
C VAL A 26 -1.17 41.07 8.20
N SER A 27 -0.12 40.88 7.39
CA SER A 27 -0.23 40.74 5.93
C SER A 27 -0.94 39.46 5.47
N ALA A 28 -1.19 38.50 6.35
CA ALA A 28 -1.95 37.29 6.07
C ALA A 28 -3.47 37.45 6.31
N GLN A 29 -3.92 38.61 6.80
CA GLN A 29 -5.32 38.87 7.14
C GLN A 29 -5.81 40.23 6.61
N ASP A 30 -5.65 40.47 5.30
CA ASP A 30 -6.49 41.42 4.54
C ASP A 30 -6.33 41.19 3.01
N VAL A 31 -6.75 39.99 2.55
CA VAL A 31 -7.12 39.79 1.15
C VAL A 31 -8.63 39.70 1.10
N THR A 32 -9.29 40.87 1.07
CA THR A 32 -10.65 40.94 0.53
C THR A 32 -10.62 40.39 -0.89
N PRO A 33 -11.48 39.42 -1.26
CA PRO A 33 -11.63 39.05 -2.65
C PRO A 33 -11.95 40.29 -3.49
N PRO A 34 -11.60 40.32 -4.80
CA PRO A 34 -12.30 41.24 -5.69
C PRO A 34 -13.80 40.99 -5.56
N PRO A 35 -14.66 42.02 -5.69
CA PRO A 35 -16.10 41.81 -5.71
C PRO A 35 -16.41 40.76 -6.78
N ALA A 36 -17.20 39.74 -6.43
CA ALA A 36 -17.49 38.64 -7.33
C ALA A 36 -18.04 39.20 -8.64
N GLN A 37 -17.30 39.00 -9.74
CA GLN A 37 -17.83 39.29 -11.05
C GLN A 37 -18.82 38.18 -11.38
N GLU A 38 -20.10 38.54 -11.45
CA GLU A 38 -21.19 37.70 -11.94
C GLU A 38 -21.07 37.50 -13.47
N GLU A 39 -19.93 36.94 -13.91
CA GLU A 39 -19.66 36.49 -15.27
C GLU A 39 -19.13 35.03 -15.24
N ASN A 40 -19.76 34.20 -14.41
CA ASN A 40 -19.86 32.77 -14.72
C ASN A 40 -20.66 32.66 -16.02
N GLY A 41 -19.99 32.39 -17.13
CA GLY A 41 -20.69 31.80 -18.28
C GLY A 41 -21.23 30.44 -17.84
N ASP A 42 -22.55 30.25 -17.87
CA ASP A 42 -23.14 28.95 -17.52
C ASP A 42 -22.59 27.90 -18.50
N CYS A 43 -22.13 26.76 -17.96
CA CYS A 43 -21.68 25.64 -18.77
C CYS A 43 -22.75 25.22 -19.80
N ALA A 44 -24.03 25.43 -19.53
CA ALA A 44 -25.12 25.26 -20.48
C ALA A 44 -24.93 26.04 -21.80
N GLU A 45 -24.40 27.27 -21.77
CA GLU A 45 -24.30 28.14 -22.96
C GLU A 45 -23.27 27.64 -24.00
N CYS A 46 -22.33 26.78 -23.59
CA CYS A 46 -21.31 26.19 -24.48
C CYS A 46 -21.30 24.66 -24.52
N HIS A 47 -21.94 24.00 -23.55
CA HIS A 47 -21.93 22.54 -23.37
C HIS A 47 -23.34 21.99 -23.04
N GLU A 48 -24.39 22.56 -23.65
CA GLU A 48 -25.82 22.22 -23.46
C GLU A 48 -26.08 20.70 -23.36
N ASP A 49 -25.61 19.90 -24.32
CA ASP A 49 -25.77 18.44 -24.33
C ASP A 49 -25.18 17.77 -23.08
N SER A 50 -23.96 18.15 -22.68
CA SER A 50 -23.25 17.56 -21.54
C SER A 50 -23.85 18.03 -20.21
N GLN A 51 -24.24 19.30 -20.11
CA GLN A 51 -24.92 19.88 -18.96
C GLN A 51 -26.29 19.21 -18.74
N MET A 52 -27.07 19.04 -19.81
CA MET A 52 -28.35 18.33 -19.78
C MET A 52 -28.18 16.85 -19.42
N SER A 53 -27.16 16.17 -19.96
CA SER A 53 -26.87 14.77 -19.63
C SER A 53 -26.50 14.59 -18.15
N TRP A 54 -25.71 15.52 -17.59
CA TRP A 54 -25.25 15.49 -16.20
C TRP A 54 -26.35 15.88 -15.20
N GLN A 55 -27.13 16.94 -15.48
CA GLN A 55 -28.23 17.41 -14.62
C GLN A 55 -29.38 16.39 -14.53
N ASN A 56 -29.60 15.58 -15.56
CA ASN A 56 -30.57 14.47 -15.53
C ASN A 56 -29.95 13.15 -15.05
N GLY A 57 -28.63 13.11 -14.83
CA GLY A 57 -27.89 11.93 -14.38
C GLY A 57 -27.83 11.79 -12.84
N PRO A 58 -27.28 10.67 -12.34
CA PRO A 58 -27.21 10.39 -10.90
C PRO A 58 -26.40 11.43 -10.11
N HIS A 59 -25.30 11.94 -10.68
CA HIS A 59 -24.42 12.90 -9.99
C HIS A 59 -25.06 14.27 -9.80
N GLY A 60 -25.72 14.82 -10.83
CA GLY A 60 -26.49 16.05 -10.71
C GLY A 60 -27.63 15.94 -9.69
N ASN A 61 -28.21 14.74 -9.53
CA ASN A 61 -29.30 14.47 -8.59
C ASN A 61 -28.84 13.84 -7.26
N ALA A 62 -27.54 13.81 -6.96
CA ALA A 62 -27.01 13.05 -5.81
C ALA A 62 -27.65 13.46 -4.47
N LYS A 63 -27.97 14.75 -4.28
CA LYS A 63 -28.65 15.25 -3.07
C LYS A 63 -30.18 15.08 -3.10
N SER A 64 -30.78 15.03 -4.29
CA SER A 64 -32.23 14.98 -4.50
C SER A 64 -32.77 13.55 -4.65
N ASP A 65 -31.91 12.55 -4.78
CA ASP A 65 -32.29 11.14 -4.87
C ASP A 65 -33.22 10.72 -3.70
N PRO A 66 -34.40 10.14 -3.97
CA PRO A 66 -35.36 9.79 -2.92
C PRO A 66 -34.87 8.76 -1.91
N ILE A 67 -33.95 7.86 -2.30
CA ILE A 67 -33.43 6.79 -1.43
C ILE A 67 -32.40 7.39 -0.47
N PHE A 68 -31.46 8.19 -1.00
CA PHE A 68 -30.54 9.00 -0.22
C PHE A 68 -31.27 9.91 0.77
N VAL A 69 -32.24 10.71 0.31
CA VAL A 69 -32.97 11.66 1.15
C VAL A 69 -33.71 10.95 2.29
N ALA A 70 -34.26 9.75 2.05
CA ALA A 70 -34.91 8.96 3.09
C ALA A 70 -33.91 8.52 4.19
N ALA A 71 -32.81 7.86 3.82
CA ALA A 71 -31.86 7.35 4.80
C ALA A 71 -31.02 8.45 5.47
N TRP A 72 -30.67 9.52 4.74
CA TRP A 72 -30.00 10.69 5.32
C TRP A 72 -30.89 11.36 6.38
N THR A 73 -32.21 11.40 6.15
CA THR A 73 -33.18 11.87 7.14
C THR A 73 -33.31 10.90 8.33
N GLU A 74 -33.36 9.58 8.08
CA GLU A 74 -33.39 8.55 9.14
C GLU A 74 -32.15 8.62 10.05
N GLN A 75 -30.98 8.88 9.49
CA GLN A 75 -29.71 9.03 10.23
C GLN A 75 -29.58 10.38 10.96
N GLY A 76 -30.58 11.27 10.90
CA GLY A 76 -30.56 12.57 11.57
C GLY A 76 -29.81 13.66 10.81
N GLN A 77 -29.73 13.55 9.49
CA GLN A 77 -29.10 14.49 8.56
C GLN A 77 -27.61 14.79 8.86
N PRO A 78 -26.75 13.76 8.98
CA PRO A 78 -25.32 13.94 9.26
C PRO A 78 -24.64 14.72 8.13
N GLY A 79 -23.84 15.72 8.53
CA GLY A 79 -23.13 16.60 7.59
C GLY A 79 -22.13 15.88 6.68
N ALA A 80 -21.46 14.83 7.19
CA ALA A 80 -20.45 14.08 6.44
C ALA A 80 -20.95 13.44 5.13
N CYS A 81 -22.26 13.17 5.00
CA CYS A 81 -22.85 12.71 3.73
C CYS A 81 -22.82 13.79 2.64
N LEU A 82 -22.87 15.07 3.02
CA LEU A 82 -22.85 16.19 2.08
C LEU A 82 -21.49 16.32 1.36
N THR A 83 -20.40 15.85 1.97
CA THR A 83 -19.06 15.79 1.36
C THR A 83 -19.05 15.08 -0.01
N CYS A 84 -19.94 14.10 -0.23
CA CYS A 84 -20.06 13.39 -1.51
C CYS A 84 -21.31 13.78 -2.32
N HIS A 85 -22.36 14.34 -1.69
CA HIS A 85 -23.66 14.56 -2.31
C HIS A 85 -23.95 16.02 -2.73
N VAL A 86 -23.13 17.01 -2.31
CA VAL A 86 -23.27 18.42 -2.75
C VAL A 86 -21.93 19.04 -3.13
N THR A 87 -21.96 20.10 -3.94
CA THR A 87 -20.73 20.75 -4.41
C THR A 87 -20.17 21.71 -3.37
N GLY A 88 -18.91 21.52 -2.99
CA GLY A 88 -18.15 22.46 -2.17
C GLY A 88 -18.66 22.56 -0.74
N TYR A 89 -18.98 21.42 -0.11
CA TYR A 89 -19.30 21.33 1.30
C TYR A 89 -18.10 21.72 2.20
N ASP A 90 -18.39 22.47 3.26
CA ASP A 90 -17.43 22.90 4.28
C ASP A 90 -17.87 22.35 5.65
N GLU A 91 -17.10 21.43 6.21
CA GLU A 91 -17.37 20.77 7.51
C GLU A 91 -17.32 21.74 8.70
N ALA A 92 -16.59 22.86 8.60
CA ALA A 92 -16.41 23.82 9.68
C ALA A 92 -17.57 24.81 9.80
N THR A 93 -18.29 25.08 8.70
CA THR A 93 -19.47 25.95 8.65
C THR A 93 -20.79 25.18 8.51
N GLY A 94 -20.74 23.95 7.98
CA GLY A 94 -21.92 23.17 7.59
C GLY A 94 -22.59 23.65 6.30
N THR A 95 -21.96 24.54 5.53
CA THR A 95 -22.51 25.10 4.28
C THR A 95 -21.95 24.43 3.03
N TRP A 96 -22.63 24.55 1.90
CA TRP A 96 -22.16 24.13 0.58
C TRP A 96 -22.48 25.21 -0.46
N LYS A 97 -21.97 25.05 -1.70
CA LYS A 97 -22.21 26.00 -2.80
C LYS A 97 -23.47 25.68 -3.59
N GLU A 98 -23.57 24.46 -4.09
CA GLU A 98 -24.66 24.01 -4.98
C GLU A 98 -25.18 22.64 -4.55
N ASP A 99 -26.48 22.42 -4.72
CA ASP A 99 -27.12 21.12 -4.49
C ASP A 99 -26.72 20.12 -5.58
N GLY A 100 -26.37 18.89 -5.19
CA GLY A 100 -25.85 17.87 -6.12
C GLY A 100 -24.37 18.06 -6.46
N VAL A 101 -23.81 17.08 -7.18
CA VAL A 101 -22.44 17.17 -7.71
C VAL A 101 -22.51 17.91 -9.04
N THR A 102 -21.79 19.03 -9.16
CA THR A 102 -21.73 19.85 -10.38
C THR A 102 -20.39 19.67 -11.10
N CYS A 103 -20.28 20.20 -12.33
CA CYS A 103 -19.06 20.13 -13.14
C CYS A 103 -17.81 20.64 -12.37
N ALA A 104 -17.97 21.64 -11.50
CA ALA A 104 -16.90 22.24 -10.69
C ALA A 104 -16.38 21.32 -9.55
N ALA A 105 -16.99 20.16 -9.31
CA ALA A 105 -16.44 19.14 -8.42
C ALA A 105 -15.36 18.29 -9.10
N CYS A 106 -15.45 18.10 -10.43
CA CYS A 106 -14.53 17.28 -11.22
C CYS A 106 -13.54 18.11 -12.04
N HIS A 107 -13.98 19.27 -12.55
CA HIS A 107 -13.15 20.20 -13.31
C HIS A 107 -12.71 21.37 -12.44
N LYS A 108 -11.43 21.71 -12.54
CA LYS A 108 -10.90 22.96 -12.01
C LYS A 108 -11.44 24.11 -12.86
N ASP A 109 -12.02 25.11 -12.19
CA ASP A 109 -12.37 26.38 -12.81
C ASP A 109 -11.07 27.09 -13.29
N GLU A 110 -10.99 27.34 -14.60
CA GLU A 110 -9.89 28.03 -15.28
C GLU A 110 -10.27 29.49 -15.63
N GLY A 111 -11.52 29.90 -15.36
CA GLY A 111 -12.07 31.21 -15.74
C GLY A 111 -12.53 31.32 -17.20
N GLY A 112 -13.16 32.44 -17.53
CA GLY A 112 -13.89 32.69 -18.79
C GLY A 112 -13.07 32.80 -20.09
N ASP A 113 -11.82 32.33 -20.13
CA ASP A 113 -10.99 32.24 -21.35
C ASP A 113 -10.43 30.81 -21.55
N HIS A 114 -11.12 29.80 -20.99
CA HIS A 114 -10.76 28.39 -21.22
C HIS A 114 -11.05 27.98 -22.68
N PRO A 115 -10.23 27.10 -23.28
CA PRO A 115 -10.43 26.68 -24.67
C PRO A 115 -11.69 25.82 -24.82
N LYS A 116 -12.34 25.90 -25.99
CA LYS A 116 -13.51 25.06 -26.37
C LYS A 116 -13.15 23.59 -26.67
N THR A 117 -11.96 23.15 -26.31
CA THR A 117 -11.57 21.73 -26.32
C THR A 117 -12.10 21.04 -25.07
N SER A 118 -12.26 19.71 -25.10
CA SER A 118 -12.72 18.94 -23.93
C SER A 118 -11.94 19.32 -22.67
N MET A 119 -12.66 19.70 -21.61
CA MET A 119 -12.08 19.95 -20.30
C MET A 119 -11.46 18.66 -19.77
N THR A 120 -10.27 18.75 -19.19
CA THR A 120 -9.60 17.59 -18.61
C THR A 120 -10.03 17.40 -17.15
N VAL A 121 -10.23 16.14 -16.77
CA VAL A 121 -10.18 15.68 -15.37
C VAL A 121 -8.79 15.08 -15.11
N ASP A 122 -8.46 14.78 -13.85
CA ASP A 122 -7.38 13.83 -13.56
C ASP A 122 -7.73 12.49 -14.25
N PRO A 123 -6.89 11.97 -15.18
CA PRO A 123 -7.19 10.72 -15.89
C PRO A 123 -7.03 9.48 -14.99
N THR A 124 -6.56 9.63 -13.75
CA THR A 124 -6.50 8.53 -12.79
C THR A 124 -7.82 8.41 -12.01
N SER A 125 -8.05 7.26 -11.36
CA SER A 125 -9.18 7.04 -10.44
C SER A 125 -9.12 7.89 -9.14
N ASN A 126 -8.26 8.91 -9.06
CA ASN A 126 -8.18 9.85 -7.94
C ASN A 126 -9.48 10.62 -7.73
N THR A 127 -9.94 11.37 -8.75
CA THR A 127 -11.11 12.25 -8.64
C THR A 127 -12.38 11.46 -8.38
N CYS A 128 -12.63 10.37 -9.11
CA CYS A 128 -13.78 9.50 -8.83
C CYS A 128 -13.73 8.94 -7.40
N GLY A 129 -12.55 8.55 -6.94
CA GLY A 129 -12.30 7.98 -5.62
C GLY A 129 -12.29 8.97 -4.45
N THR A 130 -12.66 10.24 -4.64
CA THR A 130 -12.98 11.13 -3.51
C THR A 130 -14.39 10.88 -2.98
N CYS A 131 -15.34 10.56 -3.87
CA CYS A 131 -16.72 10.21 -3.51
C CYS A 131 -16.92 8.68 -3.50
N HIS A 132 -16.37 7.97 -4.48
CA HIS A 132 -16.41 6.50 -4.57
C HIS A 132 -15.20 5.89 -3.85
N THR A 133 -15.04 6.22 -2.56
CA THR A 133 -13.99 5.66 -1.69
C THR A 133 -14.05 4.14 -1.66
N ASP A 134 -15.26 3.59 -1.65
CA ASP A 134 -15.51 2.20 -1.30
C ASP A 134 -15.16 1.28 -2.48
N THR A 135 -15.60 1.66 -3.69
CA THR A 135 -15.17 1.09 -4.98
C THR A 135 -13.65 1.11 -5.18
N ARG A 136 -12.97 2.09 -4.57
CA ARG A 136 -11.52 2.27 -4.70
C ARG A 136 -10.70 1.52 -3.64
N PHE A 137 -11.21 1.36 -2.42
CA PHE A 137 -10.40 0.96 -1.25
C PHE A 137 -10.92 -0.22 -0.40
N ILE A 138 -12.11 -0.78 -0.66
CA ILE A 138 -12.60 -1.97 0.06
C ILE A 138 -11.99 -3.27 -0.49
N ALA A 139 -11.82 -4.28 0.37
CA ALA A 139 -11.00 -5.47 0.13
C ALA A 139 -11.46 -6.36 -1.05
N GLU A 140 -10.51 -7.14 -1.58
CA GLU A 140 -10.60 -8.18 -2.64
C GLU A 140 -11.14 -7.79 -4.03
N GLU A 141 -12.09 -6.85 -4.09
CA GLU A 141 -12.84 -6.49 -5.30
C GLU A 141 -12.68 -5.01 -5.69
N SER A 142 -11.90 -4.22 -4.92
CA SER A 142 -11.53 -2.85 -5.29
C SER A 142 -11.01 -2.72 -6.72
N TRP A 143 -11.36 -1.61 -7.36
CA TRP A 143 -10.82 -1.23 -8.67
C TRP A 143 -9.29 -1.25 -8.69
N GLN A 144 -8.62 -0.83 -7.59
CA GLN A 144 -7.15 -0.82 -7.51
C GLN A 144 -6.51 -2.22 -7.47
N GLY A 145 -7.25 -3.24 -7.03
CA GLY A 145 -6.83 -4.65 -7.12
C GLY A 145 -7.08 -5.30 -8.49
N SER A 146 -7.90 -4.68 -9.34
CA SER A 146 -8.28 -5.25 -10.64
C SER A 146 -7.12 -5.32 -11.64
N ALA A 147 -7.14 -6.32 -12.52
CA ALA A 147 -6.19 -6.41 -13.64
C ALA A 147 -6.28 -5.21 -14.59
N HIS A 148 -7.46 -4.60 -14.73
CA HIS A 148 -7.69 -3.41 -15.56
C HIS A 148 -6.89 -2.20 -15.05
N TYR A 149 -6.96 -1.91 -13.74
CA TYR A 149 -6.17 -0.85 -13.12
C TYR A 149 -4.66 -1.11 -13.20
N GLN A 150 -4.22 -2.36 -13.01
CA GLN A 150 -2.80 -2.72 -13.15
C GLN A 150 -2.28 -2.58 -14.59
N ASN A 151 -3.16 -2.58 -15.60
CA ASN A 151 -2.83 -2.26 -16.99
C ASN A 151 -3.04 -0.78 -17.35
N GLY A 152 -3.28 0.08 -16.35
CA GLY A 152 -3.40 1.53 -16.54
C GLY A 152 -4.75 2.01 -17.05
N MET A 153 -5.80 1.18 -17.00
CA MET A 153 -7.17 1.64 -17.28
C MET A 153 -7.74 2.43 -16.10
N ASP A 154 -8.61 3.38 -16.41
CA ASP A 154 -9.26 4.28 -15.46
C ASP A 154 -10.79 4.14 -15.49
N CYS A 155 -11.51 4.77 -14.55
CA CYS A 155 -12.96 4.66 -14.46
C CYS A 155 -13.66 5.20 -15.72
N SER A 156 -13.11 6.23 -16.35
CA SER A 156 -13.60 6.80 -17.62
C SER A 156 -13.27 5.93 -18.84
N SER A 157 -12.38 4.95 -18.72
CA SER A 157 -12.15 3.97 -19.78
C SER A 157 -13.41 3.12 -20.03
N CYS A 158 -14.22 2.90 -18.99
CA CYS A 158 -15.47 2.13 -19.07
C CYS A 158 -16.75 2.96 -18.89
N HIS A 159 -16.74 4.04 -18.11
CA HIS A 159 -17.90 4.91 -17.88
C HIS A 159 -17.82 6.24 -18.64
N ASP A 160 -18.96 6.80 -19.01
CA ASP A 160 -19.08 8.17 -19.49
C ASP A 160 -19.12 9.13 -18.27
N PRO A 161 -18.11 10.00 -18.09
CA PRO A 161 -18.05 10.91 -16.95
C PRO A 161 -19.11 12.03 -16.98
N HIS A 162 -19.99 12.11 -17.99
CA HIS A 162 -21.09 13.09 -18.03
C HIS A 162 -22.48 12.52 -17.69
N ASN A 163 -22.64 11.21 -17.55
CA ASN A 163 -23.91 10.59 -17.13
C ASN A 163 -23.75 9.33 -16.24
N ALA A 164 -22.51 8.96 -15.91
CA ALA A 164 -22.13 7.79 -15.11
C ALA A 164 -22.47 6.41 -15.71
N SER A 165 -23.16 6.34 -16.85
CA SER A 165 -23.43 5.08 -17.54
C SER A 165 -22.16 4.46 -18.14
N LEU A 166 -22.21 3.17 -18.48
CA LEU A 166 -21.13 2.53 -19.25
C LEU A 166 -21.06 3.13 -20.66
N LYS A 167 -19.86 3.16 -21.26
CA LYS A 167 -19.60 3.60 -22.64
C LYS A 167 -20.13 2.58 -23.67
N ILE A 168 -21.44 2.44 -23.72
CA ILE A 168 -22.17 1.64 -24.70
C ILE A 168 -22.06 2.24 -26.10
N THR A 169 -21.83 1.39 -27.11
CA THR A 169 -21.75 1.81 -28.51
C THR A 169 -23.14 1.98 -29.12
N ILE A 170 -23.85 3.04 -28.74
CA ILE A 170 -25.16 3.38 -29.30
C ILE A 170 -24.97 3.92 -30.73
N ASP A 171 -25.69 3.37 -31.72
CA ASP A 171 -26.02 4.16 -32.92
C ASP A 171 -27.13 5.13 -32.51
N LEU A 172 -26.80 6.42 -32.42
CA LEU A 172 -27.69 7.53 -32.01
C LEU A 172 -28.92 7.74 -32.93
N LYS A 173 -29.24 6.77 -33.79
CA LYS A 173 -30.36 6.77 -34.75
C LYS A 173 -31.32 5.59 -34.58
N ASP A 174 -30.98 4.56 -33.81
CA ASP A 174 -31.86 3.40 -33.58
C ASP A 174 -32.17 3.16 -32.09
N PRO A 175 -33.37 3.56 -31.61
CA PRO A 175 -33.83 3.28 -30.25
C PRO A 175 -34.00 1.79 -29.90
N ASN A 176 -33.81 0.88 -30.86
CA ASN A 176 -33.90 -0.58 -30.69
C ASN A 176 -32.52 -1.26 -30.65
N ALA A 177 -31.42 -0.49 -30.72
CA ALA A 177 -30.08 -1.03 -30.54
C ALA A 177 -29.93 -1.57 -29.11
N VAL A 178 -29.60 -2.87 -28.98
CA VAL A 178 -29.36 -3.50 -27.68
C VAL A 178 -28.12 -2.90 -27.03
N ASN A 179 -28.23 -2.46 -25.78
CA ASN A 179 -27.16 -1.80 -25.00
C ASN A 179 -26.08 -2.80 -24.52
N ASP A 180 -25.46 -3.51 -25.46
CA ASP A 180 -24.47 -4.55 -25.18
C ASP A 180 -23.09 -3.95 -24.84
N ALA A 181 -22.82 -3.85 -23.54
CA ALA A 181 -21.49 -3.48 -23.03
C ALA A 181 -20.39 -4.50 -23.37
N SER A 182 -20.73 -5.74 -23.79
CA SER A 182 -19.73 -6.73 -24.23
C SER A 182 -18.89 -6.24 -25.39
N ARG A 183 -19.40 -5.31 -26.23
CA ARG A 183 -18.62 -4.71 -27.32
C ARG A 183 -17.39 -3.93 -26.83
N LEU A 184 -17.49 -3.28 -25.67
CA LEU A 184 -16.35 -2.66 -25.01
C LEU A 184 -15.35 -3.73 -24.55
N CYS A 185 -15.83 -4.78 -23.86
CA CYS A 185 -15.00 -5.88 -23.37
C CYS A 185 -14.25 -6.62 -24.50
N ILE A 186 -14.96 -6.97 -25.58
CA ILE A 186 -14.42 -7.67 -26.76
C ILE A 186 -13.28 -6.86 -27.41
N SER A 187 -13.33 -5.52 -27.39
CA SER A 187 -12.30 -4.67 -27.98
C SER A 187 -10.92 -4.79 -27.32
N CYS A 188 -10.85 -5.29 -26.08
CA CYS A 188 -9.61 -5.58 -25.37
C CYS A 188 -9.37 -7.09 -25.13
N HIS A 189 -10.44 -7.90 -25.15
CA HIS A 189 -10.41 -9.34 -24.87
C HIS A 189 -10.78 -10.19 -26.09
N GLU A 190 -10.39 -9.77 -27.31
CA GLU A 190 -10.78 -10.42 -28.57
C GLU A 190 -10.50 -11.94 -28.56
N GLU A 191 -9.28 -12.36 -28.24
CA GLU A 191 -8.89 -13.78 -28.19
C GLU A 191 -9.67 -14.61 -27.16
N ALA A 192 -9.92 -14.04 -25.97
CA ALA A 192 -10.66 -14.71 -24.90
C ALA A 192 -12.18 -14.79 -25.20
N SER A 193 -12.70 -13.84 -25.97
CA SER A 193 -14.13 -13.71 -26.28
C SER A 193 -14.56 -14.37 -27.59
N MET A 194 -13.64 -14.85 -28.44
CA MET A 194 -13.92 -15.42 -29.78
C MET A 194 -15.08 -16.44 -29.82
N ASN A 195 -15.26 -17.22 -28.76
CA ASN A 195 -16.29 -18.27 -28.67
C ASN A 195 -17.61 -17.79 -28.02
N PHE A 196 -17.62 -16.66 -27.31
CA PHE A 196 -18.79 -16.21 -26.55
C PHE A 196 -19.99 -15.85 -27.45
N PRO A 197 -19.85 -15.15 -28.59
CA PRO A 197 -20.96 -14.87 -29.53
C PRO A 197 -21.63 -16.10 -30.16
N TYR A 198 -21.03 -17.29 -30.01
CA TYR A 198 -21.58 -18.56 -30.47
C TYR A 198 -22.14 -19.43 -29.33
N SER A 199 -21.98 -19.00 -28.08
CA SER A 199 -22.45 -19.71 -26.89
C SER A 199 -23.98 -19.67 -26.75
N THR A 200 -24.55 -20.63 -26.02
CA THR A 200 -25.98 -20.63 -25.68
C THR A 200 -26.38 -19.41 -24.84
N HIS A 201 -25.48 -18.87 -24.02
CA HIS A 201 -25.75 -17.65 -23.24
C HIS A 201 -25.95 -16.43 -24.14
N SER A 202 -25.03 -16.19 -25.09
CA SER A 202 -25.19 -15.10 -26.07
C SER A 202 -26.37 -15.31 -27.02
N GLN A 203 -26.79 -16.56 -27.26
CA GLN A 203 -28.04 -16.87 -28.00
C GLN A 203 -29.32 -16.66 -27.16
N GLN A 204 -29.21 -16.28 -25.89
CA GLN A 204 -30.31 -15.91 -24.99
C GLN A 204 -30.15 -14.46 -24.49
N ASP A 205 -29.45 -13.63 -25.28
CA ASP A 205 -29.20 -12.21 -25.04
C ASP A 205 -28.44 -11.88 -23.73
N ILE A 206 -27.78 -12.87 -23.12
CA ILE A 206 -26.92 -12.70 -21.95
C ILE A 206 -25.57 -12.11 -22.39
N THR A 207 -25.18 -11.01 -21.76
CA THR A 207 -23.97 -10.22 -22.04
C THR A 207 -22.79 -10.63 -21.15
N CYS A 208 -21.60 -10.05 -21.40
CA CYS A 208 -20.47 -10.20 -20.50
C CYS A 208 -20.72 -9.59 -19.12
N ILE A 209 -21.46 -8.48 -19.01
CA ILE A 209 -21.65 -7.79 -17.73
C ILE A 209 -22.59 -8.54 -16.78
N ASP A 210 -23.60 -9.24 -17.31
CA ASP A 210 -24.52 -10.07 -16.50
C ASP A 210 -23.79 -11.20 -15.76
N CYS A 211 -22.65 -11.65 -16.29
CA CYS A 211 -21.78 -12.64 -15.65
C CYS A 211 -20.66 -12.02 -14.81
N HIS A 212 -20.04 -10.92 -15.27
CA HIS A 212 -18.79 -10.39 -14.70
C HIS A 212 -18.93 -9.13 -13.83
N LEU A 213 -20.09 -8.47 -13.81
CA LEU A 213 -20.38 -7.27 -13.00
C LEU A 213 -21.72 -7.45 -12.29
N GLU A 214 -21.73 -8.03 -11.09
CA GLU A 214 -22.98 -8.28 -10.37
C GLU A 214 -23.73 -6.97 -10.05
N HIS A 215 -24.86 -6.76 -10.73
CA HIS A 215 -25.80 -5.70 -10.44
C HIS A 215 -26.91 -6.25 -9.54
N LEU A 216 -26.84 -5.92 -8.24
CA LEU A 216 -27.87 -6.31 -7.26
C LEU A 216 -29.12 -5.45 -7.42
N GLU A 217 -29.98 -5.76 -8.40
CA GLU A 217 -31.26 -5.08 -8.69
C GLU A 217 -32.26 -5.00 -7.51
N ASN A 218 -31.93 -5.59 -6.37
CA ASN A 218 -32.75 -5.64 -5.16
C ASN A 218 -32.01 -5.15 -3.89
N SER A 219 -31.00 -4.29 -4.02
CA SER A 219 -30.24 -3.69 -2.90
C SER A 219 -31.01 -2.67 -2.04
N ASN A 220 -32.27 -2.97 -1.71
CA ASN A 220 -33.22 -2.16 -0.94
C ASN A 220 -32.84 -1.89 0.55
N LYS A 221 -31.55 -1.87 0.89
CA LYS A 221 -31.01 -1.61 2.23
C LYS A 221 -29.68 -0.86 2.29
N GLU A 222 -28.88 -0.80 1.22
CA GLU A 222 -27.61 -0.07 1.24
C GLU A 222 -27.47 0.82 0.01
N ILE A 223 -27.53 2.14 0.23
CA ILE A 223 -27.37 3.19 -0.79
C ILE A 223 -25.95 3.20 -1.40
N HIS A 224 -25.01 2.48 -0.78
CA HIS A 224 -23.65 2.28 -1.26
C HIS A 224 -23.42 0.83 -1.76
N SER A 225 -24.46 0.12 -2.21
CA SER A 225 -24.30 -1.19 -2.84
C SER A 225 -23.53 -1.06 -4.15
N VAL A 226 -22.21 -1.20 -4.09
CA VAL A 226 -21.31 -1.05 -5.23
C VAL A 226 -21.54 -2.20 -6.21
N PRO A 227 -21.62 -1.96 -7.54
CA PRO A 227 -21.48 -3.03 -8.53
C PRO A 227 -20.13 -3.75 -8.34
N ASP A 228 -20.05 -5.05 -8.60
CA ASP A 228 -18.76 -5.76 -8.55
C ASP A 228 -17.75 -5.12 -9.54
N HIS A 229 -16.59 -4.66 -9.04
CA HIS A 229 -15.49 -4.10 -9.85
C HIS A 229 -14.29 -5.06 -9.97
N SER A 230 -14.47 -6.32 -9.60
CA SER A 230 -13.49 -7.39 -9.77
C SER A 230 -13.42 -7.94 -11.20
N PHE A 231 -14.51 -7.77 -11.99
CA PHE A 231 -14.70 -8.31 -13.34
C PHE A 231 -14.64 -9.85 -13.40
N LYS A 232 -14.98 -10.55 -12.31
CA LYS A 232 -14.95 -12.02 -12.20
C LYS A 232 -16.36 -12.59 -12.25
N ALA A 233 -16.55 -13.66 -13.01
CA ALA A 233 -17.76 -14.46 -12.89
C ALA A 233 -17.76 -15.22 -11.55
N SER A 234 -18.59 -14.78 -10.60
CA SER A 234 -18.71 -15.42 -9.29
C SER A 234 -19.59 -16.69 -9.36
N ILE A 235 -19.34 -17.66 -8.47
CA ILE A 235 -20.19 -18.86 -8.38
C ILE A 235 -21.64 -18.51 -7.97
N LYS A 236 -21.81 -17.42 -7.21
CA LYS A 236 -23.10 -16.83 -6.82
C LYS A 236 -23.88 -16.42 -8.09
N THR A 237 -23.24 -15.67 -8.99
CA THR A 237 -23.83 -15.26 -10.29
C THR A 237 -24.32 -16.47 -11.09
N CYS A 238 -23.51 -17.54 -11.17
CA CYS A 238 -23.92 -18.79 -11.82
C CYS A 238 -25.13 -19.45 -11.11
N THR A 239 -25.14 -19.51 -9.79
CA THR A 239 -26.26 -20.11 -9.03
C THR A 239 -27.55 -19.31 -9.14
N THR A 240 -27.50 -17.99 -9.30
CA THR A 240 -28.70 -17.16 -9.51
C THR A 240 -29.51 -17.61 -10.74
N CYS A 241 -28.84 -18.02 -11.82
CA CYS A 241 -29.50 -18.51 -13.03
C CYS A 241 -29.72 -20.03 -13.06
N HIS A 242 -28.88 -20.83 -12.37
CA HIS A 242 -28.88 -22.30 -12.46
C HIS A 242 -29.32 -23.04 -11.20
N ALA A 243 -29.89 -22.37 -10.19
CA ALA A 243 -30.24 -22.94 -8.87
C ALA A 243 -30.92 -24.33 -8.93
N GLU A 244 -31.95 -24.50 -9.77
CA GLU A 244 -32.70 -25.77 -9.87
C GLU A 244 -31.88 -26.96 -10.39
N GLN A 245 -30.73 -26.71 -11.03
CA GLN A 245 -29.90 -27.75 -11.64
C GLN A 245 -28.84 -28.33 -10.67
N MET A 246 -28.77 -27.84 -9.42
CA MET A 246 -27.61 -27.98 -8.53
C MET A 246 -27.86 -28.71 -7.18
N HIS A 247 -28.92 -29.53 -7.04
CA HIS A 247 -29.35 -30.08 -5.74
C HIS A 247 -29.73 -31.57 -5.68
N ALA A 248 -29.51 -32.18 -4.50
CA ALA A 248 -30.18 -33.40 -4.00
C ALA A 248 -30.14 -33.43 -2.44
N ALA A 249 -31.08 -34.15 -1.80
CA ALA A 249 -31.27 -34.13 -0.33
C ALA A 249 -31.37 -35.55 0.30
N GLY A 250 -31.26 -35.64 1.64
CA GLY A 250 -31.49 -36.87 2.42
C GLY A 250 -31.42 -36.68 3.94
N ASP A 251 -32.42 -37.20 4.68
CA ASP A 251 -32.69 -36.89 6.10
C ASP A 251 -32.09 -37.84 7.15
N VAL A 252 -31.95 -37.36 8.40
CA VAL A 252 -31.95 -38.21 9.62
C VAL A 252 -32.77 -37.59 10.77
N ALA A 253 -34.03 -38.03 10.90
CA ALA A 253 -34.80 -38.26 12.14
C ALA A 253 -34.86 -37.20 13.28
N SER A 254 -35.76 -36.22 13.11
CA SER A 254 -36.77 -35.73 14.09
C SER A 254 -36.61 -35.97 15.62
N THR A 255 -36.59 -34.86 16.38
CA THR A 255 -37.47 -34.71 17.57
C THR A 255 -38.08 -33.31 17.71
N LYS A 256 -39.36 -33.20 17.35
CA LYS A 256 -40.32 -32.09 17.65
C LYS A 256 -40.13 -30.72 16.98
N GLU A 257 -41.29 -30.12 16.71
CA GLU A 257 -41.56 -29.01 15.80
C GLU A 257 -41.80 -27.67 16.54
N VAL A 258 -41.87 -26.47 15.95
CA VAL A 258 -41.37 -25.82 14.69
C VAL A 258 -41.68 -24.32 14.88
N SER A 259 -40.81 -23.39 14.44
CA SER A 259 -41.17 -22.15 13.70
C SER A 259 -39.95 -21.26 13.42
N SER A 260 -39.86 -20.73 12.20
CA SER A 260 -38.91 -19.70 11.71
C SER A 260 -37.40 -19.92 12.02
N ILE A 261 -36.64 -20.26 10.98
CA ILE A 261 -35.20 -20.61 11.05
C ILE A 261 -34.31 -19.35 10.90
N SER A 262 -33.17 -19.31 11.60
CA SER A 262 -32.15 -18.26 11.50
C SER A 262 -30.75 -18.79 11.83
N VAL A 263 -29.87 -18.85 10.81
CA VAL A 263 -28.40 -19.04 10.81
C VAL A 263 -27.95 -18.50 9.44
N THR A 264 -26.96 -17.64 9.19
CA THR A 264 -25.88 -17.01 10.00
C THR A 264 -24.57 -17.80 10.14
N GLU A 265 -23.87 -17.93 9.00
CA GLU A 265 -22.39 -18.04 8.83
C GLU A 265 -21.65 -19.25 9.47
N PRO A 266 -20.50 -19.65 8.89
CA PRO A 266 -19.22 -19.11 9.40
C PRO A 266 -18.13 -18.84 8.33
N THR A 267 -17.12 -18.07 8.70
CA THR A 267 -15.76 -18.05 8.09
C THR A 267 -15.01 -19.38 8.38
N ALA A 268 -13.92 -19.79 7.71
CA ALA A 268 -12.57 -19.29 7.99
C ALA A 268 -11.44 -19.77 7.02
N GLU A 269 -11.40 -19.24 5.79
CA GLU A 269 -10.17 -18.86 5.04
C GLU A 269 -9.01 -19.93 4.86
N PRO A 270 -7.69 -19.70 5.16
CA PRO A 270 -6.64 -19.17 4.24
C PRO A 270 -6.29 -20.12 3.05
N THR A 271 -6.00 -19.69 1.81
CA THR A 271 -4.80 -18.98 1.27
C THR A 271 -3.43 -19.52 1.70
N PRO A 272 -2.38 -19.46 0.84
CA PRO A 272 -1.34 -18.42 1.06
C PRO A 272 -0.46 -17.95 -0.13
N ALA A 273 -0.96 -17.97 -1.37
CA ALA A 273 -0.74 -16.90 -2.36
C ALA A 273 0.71 -16.50 -2.81
N VAL A 274 1.03 -15.19 -2.88
CA VAL A 274 1.81 -14.56 -3.99
C VAL A 274 2.79 -13.40 -3.57
N GLU A 275 4.15 -13.56 -3.55
CA GLU A 275 5.13 -12.41 -3.45
C GLU A 275 6.59 -12.50 -4.06
N MET A 276 6.83 -12.03 -5.31
CA MET A 276 7.76 -10.94 -5.81
C MET A 276 9.26 -10.81 -5.36
N SER A 277 10.19 -10.04 -5.96
CA SER A 277 10.19 -8.86 -6.90
C SER A 277 11.54 -8.73 -7.67
N SER A 278 12.00 -7.67 -8.37
CA SER A 278 11.71 -6.18 -8.47
C SER A 278 12.48 -5.55 -9.67
N ILE A 279 12.21 -4.31 -10.14
CA ILE A 279 12.85 -3.02 -9.74
C ILE A 279 12.21 -1.82 -10.51
N MET A 280 12.31 -0.59 -9.97
CA MET A 280 11.96 0.72 -10.60
C MET A 280 13.10 1.76 -10.38
N PRO A 281 13.06 2.92 -11.07
CA PRO A 281 13.58 4.20 -10.55
C PRO A 281 12.48 5.28 -10.33
N GLU A 282 12.89 6.46 -9.83
CA GLU A 282 12.08 7.45 -9.08
C GLU A 282 11.48 8.64 -9.90
N PRO A 283 10.51 9.40 -9.33
CA PRO A 283 10.02 10.67 -9.85
C PRO A 283 10.70 11.91 -9.24
N THR A 284 10.71 13.05 -9.96
CA THR A 284 11.14 14.39 -9.46
C THR A 284 10.37 15.52 -10.19
N PRO A 285 10.44 16.82 -9.81
CA PRO A 285 9.77 17.34 -8.62
C PRO A 285 9.02 18.70 -8.84
N VAL A 286 8.21 19.13 -7.88
CA VAL A 286 7.80 20.55 -7.76
C VAL A 286 9.01 21.45 -7.43
N SER A 287 9.08 22.67 -7.99
CA SER A 287 10.32 23.46 -8.00
C SER A 287 10.77 23.93 -6.60
N PRO A 288 11.95 23.53 -6.08
CA PRO A 288 12.36 23.89 -4.71
C PRO A 288 12.88 25.33 -4.54
N ILE A 289 13.10 26.06 -5.63
CA ILE A 289 14.04 27.20 -5.69
C ILE A 289 13.68 28.33 -4.71
N GLY A 290 12.40 28.69 -4.57
CA GLY A 290 11.97 29.76 -3.65
C GLY A 290 12.22 29.42 -2.18
N TYR A 291 11.72 28.26 -1.73
CA TYR A 291 11.82 27.84 -0.34
C TYR A 291 13.25 27.43 0.06
N ALA A 292 13.95 26.69 -0.81
CA ALA A 292 15.37 26.35 -0.59
C ALA A 292 16.26 27.60 -0.60
N GLY A 293 15.97 28.58 -1.48
CA GLY A 293 16.67 29.86 -1.51
C GLY A 293 16.48 30.67 -0.23
N LEU A 294 15.25 30.80 0.25
CA LEU A 294 14.95 31.51 1.51
C LEU A 294 15.58 30.81 2.72
N ALA A 295 15.45 29.48 2.81
CA ALA A 295 16.05 28.68 3.89
C ALA A 295 17.59 28.76 3.86
N ALA A 296 18.22 28.73 2.68
CA ALA A 296 19.67 28.88 2.53
C ALA A 296 20.14 30.29 2.93
N LEU A 297 19.41 31.35 2.58
CA LEU A 297 19.73 32.73 2.99
C LEU A 297 19.61 32.91 4.51
N ILE A 298 18.55 32.37 5.13
CA ILE A 298 18.38 32.38 6.59
C ILE A 298 19.49 31.56 7.27
N GLY A 299 19.80 30.37 6.74
CA GLY A 299 20.88 29.50 7.22
C GLY A 299 22.28 30.13 7.11
N LEU A 300 22.56 30.83 6.02
CA LEU A 300 23.80 31.59 5.84
C LEU A 300 23.90 32.78 6.79
N ALA A 301 22.82 33.54 6.97
CA ALA A 301 22.77 34.65 7.92
C ALA A 301 22.96 34.17 9.36
N ALA A 302 22.25 33.10 9.76
CA ALA A 302 22.43 32.46 11.06
C ALA A 302 23.86 31.91 11.23
N GLY A 303 24.41 31.26 10.21
CA GLY A 303 25.78 30.74 10.20
C GLY A 303 26.84 31.82 10.37
N MET A 304 26.72 32.95 9.68
CA MET A 304 27.66 34.08 9.80
C MET A 304 27.63 34.74 11.19
N VAL A 305 26.50 34.69 11.90
CA VAL A 305 26.38 35.22 13.27
C VAL A 305 26.81 34.18 14.33
N LEU A 306 26.43 32.91 14.14
CA LEU A 306 26.67 31.85 15.12
C LEU A 306 28.07 31.24 15.03
N ALA A 307 28.67 31.10 13.84
CA ALA A 307 29.98 30.47 13.71
C ALA A 307 31.09 31.23 14.49
N PRO A 308 31.21 32.57 14.43
CA PRO A 308 32.20 33.29 15.24
C PRO A 308 31.95 33.19 16.75
N TRP A 309 30.70 33.00 17.16
CA TRP A 309 30.32 32.82 18.56
C TRP A 309 30.64 31.41 19.07
N LEU A 310 30.25 30.38 18.31
CA LEU A 310 30.55 28.97 18.57
C LEU A 310 32.05 28.70 18.53
N GLU A 311 32.78 29.26 17.57
CA GLU A 311 34.23 29.12 17.49
C GLU A 311 34.92 29.76 18.71
N ARG A 312 34.47 30.95 19.13
CA ARG A 312 34.96 31.62 20.34
C ARG A 312 34.65 30.81 21.61
N TRP A 313 33.50 30.14 21.67
CA TRP A 313 33.11 29.27 22.78
C TRP A 313 33.92 27.97 22.82
N TYR A 314 34.09 27.30 21.66
CA TYR A 314 34.93 26.12 21.49
C TYR A 314 36.41 26.41 21.85
N ARG A 315 36.96 27.53 21.37
CA ARG A 315 38.32 27.99 21.72
C ARG A 315 38.50 28.33 23.21
N LEU A 316 37.42 28.64 23.95
CA LEU A 316 37.46 28.80 25.41
C LEU A 316 37.47 27.45 26.15
N ILE A 317 36.72 26.46 25.66
CA ILE A 317 36.63 25.12 26.28
C ILE A 317 37.92 24.32 26.04
N VAL A 318 38.37 24.21 24.77
CA VAL A 318 39.52 23.37 24.39
C VAL A 318 40.82 23.85 25.03
N LYS A 319 40.96 25.16 25.31
CA LYS A 319 42.17 25.74 25.93
C LYS A 319 42.39 25.29 27.39
N ASN A 320 41.39 24.67 28.03
CA ASN A 320 41.50 24.12 29.39
C ASN A 320 41.96 22.65 29.45
N GLN A 321 42.11 21.93 28.32
CA GLN A 321 42.58 20.55 28.31
C GLN A 321 44.03 20.45 27.80
N ARG A 322 44.91 19.81 28.60
CA ARG A 322 46.34 19.64 28.30
C ARG A 322 46.60 18.30 27.58
N ARG A 323 47.58 18.30 26.66
CA ARG A 323 48.07 17.14 25.87
C ARG A 323 48.72 16.05 26.75
N PRO A 324 48.83 14.78 26.26
CA PRO A 324 49.96 14.36 25.42
C PRO A 324 49.51 13.85 24.01
N THR A 325 49.95 14.41 22.88
CA THR A 325 51.14 14.03 22.07
C THR A 325 51.12 12.64 21.43
N MET A 326 50.92 12.60 20.09
CA MET A 326 51.39 11.58 19.13
C MET A 326 51.67 12.28 17.78
N THR A 327 52.34 11.62 16.85
CA THR A 327 53.10 12.25 15.74
C THR A 327 52.29 12.64 14.48
N GLU A 328 52.77 13.67 13.78
CA GLU A 328 52.24 14.14 12.50
C GLU A 328 52.56 13.17 11.34
N ASN A 329 51.63 13.04 10.40
CA ASN A 329 51.89 12.55 9.04
C ASN A 329 51.15 13.45 8.05
N ASN A 330 51.87 14.08 7.12
CA ASN A 330 51.36 15.16 6.28
C ASN A 330 50.61 14.62 5.04
N PHE A 331 49.28 14.56 5.10
CA PHE A 331 48.44 14.45 3.89
C PHE A 331 48.56 15.73 3.06
N ASN A 332 48.92 15.61 1.78
CA ASN A 332 49.22 16.74 0.92
C ASN A 332 48.29 16.81 -0.31
N ARG A 333 48.12 18.02 -0.86
CA ARG A 333 47.08 18.42 -1.83
C ARG A 333 47.12 17.69 -3.18
N ARG A 334 48.09 16.78 -3.40
CA ARG A 334 48.20 15.94 -4.61
C ARG A 334 47.45 14.62 -4.53
N ASP A 335 47.24 14.07 -3.34
CA ASP A 335 46.55 12.77 -3.21
C ASP A 335 45.03 12.91 -3.32
N PHE A 336 44.48 14.07 -2.94
CA PHE A 336 43.08 14.43 -3.20
C PHE A 336 42.73 14.41 -4.70
N ILE A 337 43.68 14.79 -5.57
CA ILE A 337 43.49 14.83 -7.05
C ILE A 337 43.45 13.41 -7.65
N LYS A 338 44.00 12.40 -6.97
CA LYS A 338 43.96 11.00 -7.44
C LYS A 338 42.57 10.38 -7.25
N LEU A 339 41.82 10.76 -6.21
CA LEU A 339 40.45 10.25 -6.00
C LEU A 339 39.49 10.73 -7.10
N SER A 340 39.68 11.94 -7.63
CA SER A 340 38.87 12.49 -8.73
C SER A 340 39.10 11.84 -10.11
N ALA A 341 39.99 10.86 -10.22
CA ALA A 341 40.40 10.24 -11.50
C ALA A 341 39.84 8.81 -11.72
N VAL A 342 38.85 8.38 -10.94
CA VAL A 342 38.18 7.07 -11.10
C VAL A 342 36.86 7.19 -11.91
N GLY A 343 36.39 8.42 -12.17
CA GLY A 343 35.27 8.66 -13.08
C GLY A 343 35.67 8.44 -14.54
N LEU A 344 34.96 7.52 -15.23
CA LEU A 344 35.15 7.01 -16.60
C LEU A 344 36.23 5.92 -16.78
N ALA A 345 35.82 4.65 -16.61
CA ALA A 345 36.32 3.53 -17.42
C ALA A 345 35.32 2.36 -17.47
N VAL A 346 35.14 1.79 -18.67
CA VAL A 346 34.60 0.43 -18.96
C VAL A 346 33.19 0.08 -18.45
N ALA A 347 32.21 0.15 -19.35
CA ALA A 347 31.06 -0.75 -19.34
C ALA A 347 31.48 -2.10 -19.98
N ALA A 348 31.74 -3.12 -19.16
CA ALA A 348 31.89 -4.52 -19.55
C ALA A 348 31.58 -5.42 -18.35
N GLY A 349 31.04 -6.61 -18.59
CA GLY A 349 30.46 -7.44 -17.54
C GLY A 349 31.47 -7.96 -16.50
N THR A 350 31.42 -7.40 -15.30
CA THR A 350 31.83 -8.10 -14.07
C THR A 350 30.68 -8.02 -13.08
N ARG A 351 30.08 -9.16 -12.72
CA ARG A 351 29.13 -9.22 -11.60
C ARG A 351 29.95 -8.95 -10.33
N ILE A 352 29.68 -7.85 -9.64
CA ILE A 352 30.24 -7.61 -8.31
C ILE A 352 29.60 -8.63 -7.38
N ILE A 353 30.38 -9.62 -6.94
CA ILE A 353 29.99 -10.50 -5.84
C ILE A 353 30.09 -9.66 -4.57
N GLN A 354 28.97 -9.10 -4.14
CA GLN A 354 28.90 -8.31 -2.92
C GLN A 354 28.78 -9.28 -1.74
N GLU A 355 29.85 -9.39 -0.95
CA GLU A 355 29.92 -10.33 0.17
C GLU A 355 28.81 -10.04 1.19
N ALA A 356 28.12 -11.10 1.64
CA ALA A 356 27.05 -11.02 2.64
C ALA A 356 27.64 -10.80 4.06
N GLY A 357 28.18 -9.61 4.30
CA GLY A 357 28.58 -9.17 5.64
C GLY A 357 27.38 -8.66 6.44
N ALA A 358 27.39 -8.90 7.76
CA ALA A 358 26.43 -8.28 8.67
C ALA A 358 26.59 -6.75 8.65
N SER A 359 25.55 -6.04 8.22
CA SER A 359 25.49 -4.58 8.27
C SER A 359 25.18 -4.10 9.70
N GLY A 360 25.74 -2.92 10.04
CA GLY A 360 26.06 -2.58 11.43
C GLY A 360 25.01 -1.83 12.25
N ALA A 361 23.73 -1.82 11.85
CA ALA A 361 22.72 -1.03 12.58
C ALA A 361 22.04 -1.74 13.76
N ALA A 362 21.95 -3.08 13.74
CA ALA A 362 21.51 -3.88 14.89
C ALA A 362 22.73 -4.31 15.73
N LYS A 363 22.53 -4.38 17.05
CA LYS A 363 23.62 -4.30 18.06
C LYS A 363 23.66 -5.48 19.02
N GLY A 364 22.72 -6.41 18.92
CA GLY A 364 22.63 -7.61 19.74
C GLY A 364 23.69 -8.66 19.39
N GLU A 365 23.73 -9.70 20.22
CA GLU A 365 24.60 -10.86 20.07
C GLU A 365 24.32 -11.65 18.78
N HIS A 366 23.05 -11.66 18.33
CA HIS A 366 22.58 -12.36 17.14
C HIS A 366 22.11 -11.38 16.05
N GLN A 367 22.04 -11.86 14.81
CA GLN A 367 21.52 -11.19 13.62
C GLN A 367 20.68 -12.17 12.82
N TRP A 368 19.40 -12.34 13.17
CA TRP A 368 18.55 -13.34 12.52
C TRP A 368 18.28 -13.01 11.05
N VAL A 369 18.51 -13.99 10.18
CA VAL A 369 18.26 -13.89 8.74
C VAL A 369 17.61 -15.16 8.20
N MET A 370 16.89 -15.01 7.08
CA MET A 370 16.34 -16.13 6.32
C MET A 370 16.98 -16.16 4.93
N VAL A 371 17.33 -17.35 4.45
CA VAL A 371 17.75 -17.60 3.07
C VAL A 371 16.70 -18.47 2.40
N ILE A 372 16.29 -18.10 1.19
CA ILE A 372 15.25 -18.77 0.43
C ILE A 372 15.85 -19.23 -0.90
N ASP A 373 16.05 -20.53 -1.03
CA ASP A 373 16.57 -21.20 -2.20
C ASP A 373 15.45 -21.43 -3.22
N GLN A 374 15.40 -20.60 -4.26
CA GLN A 374 14.36 -20.70 -5.28
C GLN A 374 14.46 -21.97 -6.11
N SER A 375 15.65 -22.57 -6.26
CA SER A 375 15.80 -23.82 -7.02
C SER A 375 15.20 -25.03 -6.31
N LYS A 376 14.73 -24.85 -5.06
CA LYS A 376 14.03 -25.87 -4.26
C LYS A 376 12.58 -25.49 -3.98
N CYS A 377 12.13 -24.29 -4.36
CA CYS A 377 10.79 -23.83 -4.03
C CYS A 377 9.75 -24.33 -5.05
N THR A 378 8.84 -25.20 -4.61
CA THR A 378 7.88 -25.91 -5.48
C THR A 378 6.47 -25.32 -5.49
N GLY A 379 6.24 -24.16 -4.85
CA GLY A 379 4.90 -23.56 -4.73
C GLY A 379 3.94 -24.33 -3.81
N CYS A 380 4.39 -25.36 -3.08
CA CYS A 380 3.55 -26.25 -2.28
C CYS A 380 2.91 -25.63 -1.00
N ASP A 381 3.18 -24.36 -0.72
CA ASP A 381 2.59 -23.49 0.31
C ASP A 381 2.54 -23.95 1.79
N GLN A 382 3.05 -25.16 2.11
CA GLN A 382 3.17 -25.70 3.47
C GLN A 382 3.82 -24.73 4.47
N CYS A 383 4.78 -23.93 4.01
CA CYS A 383 5.47 -22.90 4.80
C CYS A 383 4.51 -21.88 5.44
N ASN A 384 3.34 -21.68 4.86
CA ASN A 384 2.37 -20.69 5.29
C ASN A 384 1.22 -21.31 6.08
N LEU A 385 0.76 -22.52 5.73
CA LEU A 385 -0.15 -23.31 6.58
C LEU A 385 0.41 -23.43 8.00
N ALA A 386 1.71 -23.75 8.13
CA ALA A 386 2.38 -23.75 9.43
C ALA A 386 2.50 -22.34 10.04
N CYS A 387 2.60 -21.27 9.25
CA CYS A 387 2.65 -19.90 9.73
C CYS A 387 1.30 -19.50 10.38
N HIS A 388 0.18 -19.84 9.75
CA HIS A 388 -1.17 -19.65 10.29
C HIS A 388 -1.35 -20.42 11.60
N ALA A 389 -1.08 -21.72 11.59
CA ALA A 389 -1.22 -22.60 12.75
C ALA A 389 -0.43 -22.08 13.97
N HIS A 390 0.85 -21.77 13.80
CA HIS A 390 1.73 -21.43 14.93
C HIS A 390 1.55 -19.99 15.44
N ASN A 391 1.02 -19.08 14.61
CA ASN A 391 0.89 -17.66 14.98
C ASN A 391 -0.57 -17.20 15.09
N ASP A 392 -1.57 -18.10 15.13
CA ASP A 392 -3.01 -17.79 15.10
C ASP A 392 -3.38 -16.60 14.18
N ILE A 393 -2.85 -16.62 12.96
CA ILE A 393 -3.08 -15.55 11.99
C ILE A 393 -4.55 -15.64 11.58
N ASN A 394 -5.31 -14.53 11.69
CA ASN A 394 -6.65 -14.43 11.12
C ASN A 394 -6.58 -14.94 9.68
N PRO A 395 -7.23 -16.06 9.34
CA PRO A 395 -6.87 -16.72 8.10
C PRO A 395 -7.25 -15.94 6.82
N GLU A 396 -8.08 -14.90 6.88
CA GLU A 396 -8.35 -13.96 5.76
C GLU A 396 -7.08 -13.21 5.29
N LEU A 397 -6.01 -13.26 6.09
CA LEU A 397 -4.75 -12.54 5.90
C LEU A 397 -3.57 -13.47 5.61
N GLN A 398 -2.40 -12.91 5.25
CA GLN A 398 -1.17 -13.68 5.03
C GLN A 398 0.06 -12.95 5.57
N TRP A 399 0.86 -13.62 6.40
CA TRP A 399 2.16 -13.07 6.85
C TRP A 399 3.30 -13.32 5.87
N THR A 400 3.09 -14.16 4.87
CA THR A 400 4.08 -14.66 3.91
C THR A 400 3.34 -15.24 2.72
N LYS A 401 3.82 -14.98 1.49
CA LYS A 401 3.12 -15.38 0.25
C LYS A 401 4.12 -15.84 -0.85
N VAL A 402 3.75 -16.69 -1.83
CA VAL A 402 4.63 -17.47 -2.76
C VAL A 402 4.35 -17.24 -4.28
N LEU A 403 4.98 -16.21 -4.86
CA LEU A 403 4.96 -15.85 -6.30
C LEU A 403 5.23 -17.02 -7.26
N ASP A 404 4.31 -17.39 -8.16
CA ASP A 404 4.67 -17.92 -9.48
C ASP A 404 5.43 -16.83 -10.26
N ALA A 405 6.76 -16.82 -10.14
CA ALA A 405 7.63 -15.80 -10.71
C ALA A 405 7.92 -16.03 -12.21
N GLY A 406 7.07 -16.80 -12.88
CA GLY A 406 7.25 -17.25 -14.25
C GLY A 406 8.00 -18.59 -14.33
N GLU A 407 8.54 -18.85 -15.52
CA GLU A 407 9.12 -20.15 -15.89
C GLU A 407 10.58 -19.97 -16.34
N LEU A 408 11.44 -20.91 -15.98
CA LEU A 408 12.82 -21.00 -16.45
C LEU A 408 13.10 -22.44 -16.90
N ASN A 409 13.63 -22.61 -18.11
CA ASN A 409 13.96 -23.92 -18.70
C ASN A 409 12.81 -24.96 -18.76
N GLY A 410 11.55 -24.53 -18.66
CA GLY A 410 10.37 -25.42 -18.60
C GLY A 410 9.87 -25.71 -17.18
N GLU A 411 10.49 -25.13 -16.15
CA GLU A 411 10.11 -25.32 -14.74
C GLU A 411 9.62 -23.99 -14.13
N LYS A 412 8.52 -24.05 -13.35
CA LYS A 412 7.99 -22.89 -12.64
C LYS A 412 8.91 -22.45 -11.52
N VAL A 413 9.28 -21.17 -11.51
CA VAL A 413 10.12 -20.56 -10.48
C VAL A 413 9.23 -19.95 -9.41
N TYR A 414 9.32 -20.43 -8.18
CA TYR A 414 8.56 -19.86 -7.07
C TYR A 414 9.37 -18.86 -6.24
N LEU A 415 8.67 -17.85 -5.70
CA LEU A 415 9.27 -16.71 -5.01
C LEU A 415 8.48 -16.36 -3.74
N PRO A 416 8.88 -16.90 -2.58
CA PRO A 416 8.29 -16.57 -1.28
C PRO A 416 8.84 -15.30 -0.64
N ARG A 417 7.99 -14.35 -0.26
CA ARG A 417 8.36 -13.20 0.58
C ARG A 417 7.61 -13.31 1.91
N PRO A 418 8.32 -13.44 3.04
CA PRO A 418 7.79 -13.06 4.34
C PRO A 418 8.00 -11.55 4.54
N CYS A 419 7.61 -11.01 5.70
CA CYS A 419 8.16 -9.71 6.09
C CYS A 419 9.69 -9.77 6.15
N MET A 420 10.32 -8.85 5.42
CA MET A 420 11.74 -8.86 5.06
C MET A 420 12.72 -8.53 6.21
N GLN A 421 12.18 -8.26 7.41
CA GLN A 421 12.89 -7.77 8.61
C GLN A 421 14.00 -6.76 8.28
N CYS A 422 13.64 -5.70 7.56
CA CYS A 422 14.58 -4.69 7.08
C CYS A 422 15.42 -4.10 8.22
N GLU A 423 16.74 -4.03 8.04
CA GLU A 423 17.63 -3.29 8.95
C GLU A 423 17.31 -1.78 8.94
N HIS A 424 16.84 -1.26 7.81
CA HIS A 424 16.31 0.09 7.66
C HIS A 424 14.85 -0.06 7.22
N ALA A 425 13.94 -0.18 8.19
CA ALA A 425 12.53 -0.51 7.97
C ALA A 425 11.67 0.77 7.92
N PRO A 426 11.20 1.24 6.74
CA PRO A 426 10.41 2.46 6.69
C PRO A 426 9.09 2.33 7.45
N CYS A 427 8.58 1.11 7.57
CA CYS A 427 7.41 0.78 8.38
C CYS A 427 7.61 0.89 9.91
N VAL A 428 8.84 1.04 10.39
CA VAL A 428 9.15 1.48 11.76
C VAL A 428 9.18 3.02 11.79
N GLU A 429 9.95 3.64 10.90
CA GLU A 429 10.17 5.09 10.89
C GLU A 429 8.87 5.92 10.73
N VAL A 430 7.87 5.42 10.00
CA VAL A 430 6.56 6.11 9.84
C VAL A 430 5.56 5.85 10.97
N CYS A 431 5.90 5.10 12.02
CA CYS A 431 4.93 4.71 13.05
C CYS A 431 4.78 5.80 14.14
N PRO A 432 3.69 6.60 14.15
CA PRO A 432 3.60 7.81 14.99
C PRO A 432 3.50 7.51 16.50
N VAL A 433 3.26 6.25 16.87
CA VAL A 433 3.05 5.77 18.25
C VAL A 433 4.11 4.76 18.71
N GLY A 434 5.14 4.50 17.89
CA GLY A 434 6.20 3.53 18.23
C GLY A 434 5.72 2.08 18.36
N ALA A 435 4.56 1.75 17.78
CA ALA A 435 3.99 0.39 17.77
C ALA A 435 4.77 -0.58 16.84
N SER A 436 5.61 -0.08 15.95
CA SER A 436 6.60 -0.88 15.23
C SER A 436 7.99 -0.45 15.67
N TYR A 437 8.87 -1.41 15.92
CA TYR A 437 10.20 -1.17 16.51
C TYR A 437 11.21 -2.24 16.06
N TYR A 438 12.50 -1.97 16.27
CA TYR A 438 13.58 -2.94 16.06
C TYR A 438 13.87 -3.69 17.37
N ARG A 439 14.03 -5.00 17.31
CA ARG A 439 14.63 -5.81 18.38
C ARG A 439 16.15 -5.85 18.20
N ASP A 440 16.91 -5.99 19.29
CA ASP A 440 18.38 -5.90 19.26
C ASP A 440 19.05 -6.94 18.32
N ASP A 441 18.39 -8.09 18.13
CA ASP A 441 18.81 -9.18 17.24
C ASP A 441 18.39 -9.01 15.77
N GLY A 442 17.84 -7.84 15.42
CA GLY A 442 17.49 -7.47 14.05
C GLY A 442 16.08 -7.82 13.60
N ILE A 443 15.26 -8.50 14.41
CA ILE A 443 13.84 -8.73 14.09
C ILE A 443 13.08 -7.40 14.17
N VAL A 444 12.33 -7.05 13.11
CA VAL A 444 11.38 -5.94 13.19
C VAL A 444 10.14 -6.46 13.93
N MET A 445 9.80 -5.84 15.05
CA MET A 445 8.68 -6.26 15.90
C MET A 445 7.50 -5.30 15.81
N MET A 446 6.36 -5.79 16.28
CA MET A 446 5.10 -5.08 16.38
C MET A 446 4.58 -5.22 17.80
N ASP A 447 4.24 -4.10 18.43
CA ASP A 447 3.48 -4.00 19.65
C ASP A 447 2.03 -3.71 19.24
N TYR A 448 1.13 -4.65 19.52
CA TYR A 448 -0.25 -4.58 19.07
C TYR A 448 -1.08 -3.65 19.95
N ASP A 449 -0.81 -3.60 21.26
CA ASP A 449 -1.52 -2.76 22.23
C ASP A 449 -1.26 -1.26 22.02
N LYS A 450 -0.05 -0.90 21.57
CA LYS A 450 0.29 0.48 21.16
C LYS A 450 -0.33 0.87 19.82
N CYS A 451 -0.91 -0.03 19.05
CA CYS A 451 -1.26 0.25 17.66
C CYS A 451 -2.63 0.94 17.48
N ILE A 452 -2.59 2.21 17.10
CA ILE A 452 -3.79 3.02 16.78
C ILE A 452 -4.40 2.74 15.39
N GLY A 453 -4.07 1.62 14.74
CA GLY A 453 -4.68 1.20 13.47
C GLY A 453 -4.48 2.12 12.24
N CYS A 454 -3.59 3.11 12.29
CA CYS A 454 -3.43 4.14 11.25
C CYS A 454 -2.90 3.67 9.87
N ARG A 455 -2.59 2.37 9.69
CA ARG A 455 -2.14 1.71 8.43
C ARG A 455 -0.91 2.27 7.72
N TYR A 456 -0.35 3.43 8.09
CA TYR A 456 0.75 4.07 7.35
C TYR A 456 2.00 3.17 7.21
N CYS A 457 2.26 2.32 8.21
CA CYS A 457 3.32 1.31 8.17
C CYS A 457 3.14 0.23 7.07
N MET A 458 1.92 0.01 6.55
CA MET A 458 1.65 -0.84 5.39
C MET A 458 2.05 -0.12 4.10
N VAL A 459 1.57 1.12 3.91
CA VAL A 459 1.89 1.97 2.75
C VAL A 459 3.39 2.22 2.61
N ALA A 460 4.10 2.39 3.73
CA ALA A 460 5.55 2.54 3.76
C ALA A 460 6.34 1.22 3.57
N CYS A 461 5.67 0.06 3.47
CA CYS A 461 6.34 -1.21 3.22
C CYS A 461 6.46 -1.46 1.71
N PRO A 462 7.67 -1.37 1.09
CA PRO A 462 7.84 -1.61 -0.35
C PRO A 462 7.71 -3.10 -0.74
N TYR A 463 7.25 -3.92 0.21
CA TYR A 463 7.09 -5.36 0.15
C TYR A 463 5.70 -5.81 0.64
N ASP A 464 4.71 -4.92 0.80
CA ASP A 464 3.30 -5.27 1.16
C ASP A 464 3.14 -6.32 2.30
N ALA A 465 4.16 -6.43 3.16
CA ALA A 465 4.32 -7.58 4.05
C ALA A 465 3.69 -7.31 5.42
N ARG A 466 2.62 -6.49 5.41
CA ARG A 466 1.82 -6.09 6.56
C ARG A 466 0.36 -6.14 6.16
N VAL A 467 -0.39 -7.00 6.83
CA VAL A 467 -1.82 -7.29 6.58
C VAL A 467 -2.63 -6.75 7.75
N PHE A 468 -3.91 -6.40 7.56
CA PHE A 468 -4.69 -5.66 8.57
C PHE A 468 -5.90 -6.43 9.06
N ASN A 469 -6.09 -6.54 10.38
CA ASN A 469 -7.27 -7.14 10.99
C ASN A 469 -8.49 -6.21 10.80
N TRP A 470 -9.13 -6.28 9.62
CA TRP A 470 -10.29 -5.46 9.26
C TRP A 470 -11.54 -5.82 10.07
N LYS A 471 -11.72 -7.11 10.35
CA LYS A 471 -12.74 -7.72 11.21
C LYS A 471 -12.07 -8.21 12.51
N GLU A 472 -12.88 -8.70 13.45
CA GLU A 472 -12.38 -9.47 14.60
C GLU A 472 -12.49 -10.96 14.26
N PHE A 473 -11.44 -11.74 14.50
CA PHE A 473 -11.44 -13.17 14.24
C PHE A 473 -11.81 -13.95 15.50
N THR A 474 -12.99 -14.58 15.51
CA THR A 474 -13.49 -15.37 16.66
C THR A 474 -13.74 -16.82 16.22
N GLY A 475 -13.50 -17.77 17.13
CA GLY A 475 -13.60 -19.20 16.84
C GLY A 475 -12.26 -19.90 16.57
N GLU A 476 -12.33 -21.18 16.23
CA GLU A 476 -11.18 -22.04 15.95
C GLU A 476 -10.49 -21.65 14.63
N ASN A 477 -9.17 -21.83 14.57
CA ASN A 477 -8.36 -21.54 13.39
C ASN A 477 -8.11 -22.85 12.62
N PRO A 478 -8.66 -23.05 11.41
CA PRO A 478 -8.59 -24.36 10.73
C PRO A 478 -7.20 -24.75 10.22
N ALA A 479 -6.20 -23.86 10.32
CA ALA A 479 -4.80 -24.23 10.14
C ALA A 479 -4.22 -24.96 11.38
N VAL A 480 -4.79 -24.73 12.56
CA VAL A 480 -4.43 -25.42 13.81
C VAL A 480 -5.10 -26.81 13.81
N PRO A 481 -4.33 -27.90 13.99
CA PRO A 481 -4.91 -29.24 14.07
C PRO A 481 -5.59 -29.47 15.43
N GLU A 482 -6.61 -30.33 15.47
CA GLU A 482 -7.40 -30.71 16.67
C GLU A 482 -6.56 -31.12 17.91
N TRP A 483 -5.31 -31.55 17.71
CA TRP A 483 -4.38 -31.97 18.77
C TRP A 483 -3.37 -30.88 19.18
N GLY A 484 -3.41 -29.70 18.58
CA GLY A 484 -2.47 -28.61 18.77
C GLY A 484 -3.14 -27.29 19.18
N GLU A 485 -2.32 -26.33 19.57
CA GLU A 485 -2.71 -24.97 19.97
C GLU A 485 -1.75 -23.98 19.31
N PRO A 486 -2.17 -22.72 19.06
CA PRO A 486 -1.24 -21.69 18.59
C PRO A 486 -0.13 -21.37 19.60
N GLU A 487 1.00 -20.87 19.11
CA GLU A 487 2.15 -20.49 19.95
C GLU A 487 2.28 -18.96 20.16
N VAL A 488 1.35 -18.16 19.61
CA VAL A 488 1.30 -16.70 19.73
C VAL A 488 -0.17 -16.27 19.86
N ASP A 489 -0.46 -15.41 20.83
CA ASP A 489 -1.82 -14.89 21.07
C ASP A 489 -2.41 -14.21 19.82
N ARG A 490 -3.70 -14.42 19.59
CA ARG A 490 -4.49 -13.74 18.54
C ARG A 490 -4.49 -12.23 18.76
N ARG A 491 -4.37 -11.45 17.68
CA ARG A 491 -4.40 -9.99 17.75
C ARG A 491 -5.83 -9.46 17.67
N PRO A 492 -6.11 -8.29 18.26
CA PRO A 492 -7.41 -7.65 18.13
C PRO A 492 -7.69 -7.16 16.70
N ARG A 493 -8.96 -6.85 16.45
CA ARG A 493 -9.38 -6.02 15.31
C ARG A 493 -8.65 -4.67 15.32
N GLY A 494 -8.35 -4.14 14.14
CA GLY A 494 -7.87 -2.77 13.97
C GLY A 494 -6.34 -2.60 13.98
N VAL A 495 -5.56 -3.67 14.13
CA VAL A 495 -4.09 -3.61 14.06
C VAL A 495 -3.56 -4.31 12.81
N PRO A 496 -2.44 -3.84 12.22
CA PRO A 496 -1.72 -4.59 11.21
C PRO A 496 -0.78 -5.63 11.83
N GLU A 497 -0.73 -6.79 11.22
CA GLU A 497 0.16 -7.91 11.52
C GLU A 497 1.24 -8.06 10.44
N LYS A 498 2.24 -8.91 10.70
CA LYS A 498 3.33 -9.27 9.77
C LYS A 498 4.15 -10.42 10.32
N CYS A 499 4.87 -11.13 9.45
CA CYS A 499 5.88 -12.11 9.90
C CYS A 499 6.83 -11.52 10.96
N SER A 500 7.03 -12.28 12.03
CA SER A 500 7.87 -11.99 13.19
C SER A 500 9.09 -12.90 13.29
N PHE A 501 9.40 -13.64 12.22
CA PHE A 501 10.31 -14.80 12.23
C PHE A 501 9.97 -15.84 13.33
N CYS A 502 8.72 -15.92 13.81
CA CYS A 502 8.35 -16.78 14.95
C CYS A 502 9.23 -16.51 16.18
N TYR A 503 9.38 -15.23 16.56
CA TYR A 503 10.16 -14.76 17.71
C TYR A 503 9.96 -15.60 18.98
N ASN A 504 8.71 -16.02 19.25
CA ASN A 504 8.32 -16.89 20.34
C ASN A 504 9.06 -18.25 20.35
N ARG A 505 9.30 -18.86 19.18
CA ARG A 505 10.06 -20.12 19.03
C ARG A 505 11.55 -19.89 19.26
N ILE A 506 12.09 -18.81 18.70
CA ILE A 506 13.48 -18.38 18.87
C ILE A 506 13.77 -18.19 20.36
N ASP A 507 12.99 -17.33 21.03
CA ASP A 507 13.17 -16.96 22.44
C ASP A 507 13.01 -18.18 23.36
N ARG A 508 11.96 -18.99 23.15
CA ARG A 508 11.71 -20.21 23.92
C ARG A 508 12.83 -21.22 23.72
N GLY A 509 13.25 -21.48 22.48
CA GLY A 509 14.31 -22.43 22.16
C GLY A 509 15.66 -22.03 22.76
N MET A 510 16.06 -20.78 22.58
CA MET A 510 17.29 -20.23 23.18
C MET A 510 17.26 -20.29 24.71
N SER A 511 16.11 -20.05 25.35
CA SER A 511 15.97 -20.13 26.82
C SER A 511 16.28 -21.51 27.40
N VAL A 512 16.22 -22.58 26.59
CA VAL A 512 16.57 -23.96 26.96
C VAL A 512 17.83 -24.47 26.25
N GLY A 513 18.58 -23.59 25.56
CA GLY A 513 19.86 -23.90 24.94
C GLY A 513 19.79 -24.54 23.55
N LEU A 514 18.64 -24.48 22.88
CA LEU A 514 18.48 -24.91 21.48
C LEU A 514 18.90 -23.79 20.51
N VAL A 515 19.33 -24.18 19.31
CA VAL A 515 19.91 -23.31 18.28
C VAL A 515 18.90 -23.08 17.14
N PRO A 516 18.32 -21.87 17.00
CA PRO A 516 17.45 -21.54 15.88
C PRO A 516 18.17 -21.69 14.53
N GLY A 517 17.59 -22.49 13.63
CA GLY A 517 18.19 -22.91 12.36
C GLY A 517 18.72 -24.34 12.35
N VAL A 518 18.91 -24.96 13.53
CA VAL A 518 19.36 -26.35 13.68
C VAL A 518 18.28 -27.18 14.37
N ASP A 519 17.80 -26.71 15.52
CA ASP A 519 16.79 -27.42 16.33
C ASP A 519 15.38 -26.98 15.93
N ALA A 520 14.49 -27.94 15.63
CA ALA A 520 13.18 -27.68 15.05
C ALA A 520 12.27 -26.84 15.97
N GLU A 521 12.35 -27.05 17.27
CA GLU A 521 11.55 -26.40 18.31
C GLU A 521 11.91 -24.92 18.50
N ALA A 522 13.13 -24.54 18.13
CA ALA A 522 13.68 -23.18 18.15
C ALA A 522 13.58 -22.47 16.78
N THR A 523 13.45 -23.24 15.70
CA THR A 523 13.47 -22.77 14.31
C THR A 523 12.07 -22.29 13.87
N PRO A 524 11.93 -21.26 13.01
CA PRO A 524 10.62 -20.76 12.57
C PRO A 524 9.80 -21.84 11.87
N ALA A 525 8.49 -21.92 12.17
CA ALA A 525 7.63 -23.00 11.69
C ALA A 525 7.60 -23.15 10.15
N CYS A 526 7.66 -22.02 9.44
CA CYS A 526 7.71 -21.97 7.97
C CYS A 526 8.99 -22.58 7.35
N VAL A 527 10.07 -22.67 8.13
CA VAL A 527 11.35 -23.31 7.77
C VAL A 527 11.26 -24.82 8.03
N VAL A 528 10.84 -25.19 9.25
CA VAL A 528 10.73 -26.60 9.72
C VAL A 528 9.81 -27.44 8.83
N THR A 529 8.68 -26.87 8.40
CA THR A 529 7.69 -27.57 7.56
C THR A 529 8.09 -27.68 6.08
N CYS A 530 9.18 -27.04 5.64
CA CYS A 530 9.49 -26.90 4.22
C CYS A 530 10.02 -28.22 3.63
N PRO A 531 9.23 -28.96 2.81
CA PRO A 531 9.53 -30.36 2.48
C PRO A 531 10.76 -30.53 1.58
N THR A 532 11.20 -29.46 0.92
CA THR A 532 12.37 -29.42 0.04
C THR A 532 13.59 -28.74 0.66
N GLY A 533 13.48 -28.23 1.91
CA GLY A 533 14.55 -27.44 2.53
C GLY A 533 14.83 -26.10 1.81
N ALA A 534 13.85 -25.56 1.07
CA ALA A 534 13.99 -24.31 0.33
C ALA A 534 14.13 -23.08 1.24
N ARG A 535 13.64 -23.14 2.48
CA ARG A 535 13.84 -22.09 3.48
C ARG A 535 14.92 -22.54 4.47
N ILE A 536 15.84 -21.65 4.76
CA ILE A 536 16.95 -21.82 5.70
C ILE A 536 16.93 -20.58 6.61
N PHE A 537 17.20 -20.73 7.90
CA PHE A 537 17.14 -19.64 8.86
C PHE A 537 18.26 -19.80 9.89
N GLY A 538 18.84 -18.71 10.37
CA GLY A 538 19.89 -18.75 11.37
C GLY A 538 20.50 -17.39 11.64
N ASP A 539 21.61 -17.38 12.37
CA ASP A 539 22.32 -16.18 12.78
C ASP A 539 23.42 -15.78 11.77
N LEU A 540 23.39 -14.54 11.28
CA LEU A 540 24.43 -13.99 10.41
C LEU A 540 25.70 -13.56 11.17
N ASN A 541 25.64 -13.39 12.50
CA ASN A 541 26.83 -13.13 13.31
C ASN A 541 27.70 -14.38 13.50
N ASP A 542 27.10 -15.59 13.49
CA ASP A 542 27.85 -16.84 13.53
C ASP A 542 28.35 -17.20 12.11
N PRO A 543 29.68 -17.21 11.84
CA PRO A 543 30.22 -17.60 10.54
C PRO A 543 30.12 -19.10 10.24
N HIS A 544 29.68 -19.92 11.21
CA HIS A 544 29.45 -21.35 11.08
C HIS A 544 27.97 -21.73 10.97
N SER A 545 27.05 -20.76 11.02
CA SER A 545 25.62 -21.02 10.88
C SER A 545 25.27 -21.53 9.47
N ASN A 546 24.16 -22.25 9.37
CA ASN A 546 23.61 -22.73 8.11
C ASN A 546 23.47 -21.62 7.05
N VAL A 547 22.98 -20.43 7.44
CA VAL A 547 22.80 -19.26 6.56
C VAL A 547 24.13 -18.64 6.17
N SER A 548 25.08 -18.46 7.10
CA SER A 548 26.40 -17.90 6.81
C SER A 548 27.21 -18.80 5.88
N LEU A 549 27.15 -20.12 6.06
CA LEU A 549 27.80 -21.10 5.19
C LEU A 549 27.18 -21.11 3.77
N VAL A 550 25.85 -21.01 3.68
CA VAL A 550 25.14 -20.99 2.38
C VAL A 550 25.40 -19.69 1.62
N LEU A 551 25.29 -18.53 2.27
CA LEU A 551 25.56 -17.21 1.66
C LEU A 551 27.02 -17.05 1.24
N LYS A 552 27.94 -17.85 1.80
CA LYS A 552 29.35 -17.91 1.41
C LYS A 552 29.63 -18.89 0.25
N LYS A 553 28.86 -19.98 0.12
CA LYS A 553 29.00 -20.98 -0.97
C LYS A 553 28.24 -20.55 -2.25
N HIS A 554 27.13 -19.83 -2.11
CA HIS A 554 26.20 -19.54 -3.21
C HIS A 554 25.98 -18.03 -3.43
N PRO A 555 25.91 -17.55 -4.69
CA PRO A 555 25.53 -16.16 -4.96
C PRO A 555 24.07 -15.94 -4.53
N SER A 556 23.83 -14.84 -3.80
CA SER A 556 22.50 -14.44 -3.34
C SER A 556 22.15 -13.04 -3.82
N TYR A 557 20.86 -12.70 -3.77
CA TYR A 557 20.35 -11.34 -3.95
C TYR A 557 19.30 -11.02 -2.88
N ARG A 558 18.92 -9.75 -2.73
CA ARG A 558 17.78 -9.33 -1.89
C ARG A 558 16.79 -8.50 -2.70
N LEU A 559 15.56 -8.39 -2.21
CA LEU A 559 14.50 -7.67 -2.93
C LEU A 559 14.65 -6.15 -2.77
N ARG A 560 14.52 -5.41 -3.87
CA ARG A 560 14.57 -3.93 -3.91
C ARG A 560 15.78 -3.31 -3.16
N GLU A 561 16.97 -3.88 -3.31
CA GLU A 561 18.20 -3.34 -2.67
C GLU A 561 18.48 -1.87 -3.03
N ASN A 562 18.00 -1.43 -4.20
CA ASN A 562 18.04 -0.03 -4.64
C ASN A 562 17.31 0.96 -3.71
N LEU A 563 16.46 0.48 -2.78
CA LEU A 563 15.78 1.30 -1.78
C LEU A 563 16.55 1.45 -0.46
N GLY A 564 17.72 0.83 -0.32
CA GLY A 564 18.56 0.97 0.88
C GLY A 564 17.96 0.40 2.18
N THR A 565 16.89 -0.40 2.10
CA THR A 565 16.18 -1.00 3.24
C THR A 565 17.00 -2.07 3.98
N ASN A 566 18.06 -2.58 3.36
CA ASN A 566 18.90 -3.69 3.83
C ASN A 566 18.08 -4.86 4.40
N PRO A 567 17.43 -5.66 3.53
CA PRO A 567 16.66 -6.82 3.99
C PRO A 567 17.50 -7.88 4.70
N ARG A 568 16.85 -8.63 5.59
CA ARG A 568 17.38 -9.83 6.27
C ARG A 568 16.85 -11.14 5.66
N VAL A 569 16.16 -11.04 4.52
CA VAL A 569 15.74 -12.18 3.71
C VAL A 569 16.50 -12.14 2.40
N TYR A 570 17.26 -13.20 2.16
CA TYR A 570 18.14 -13.40 1.01
C TYR A 570 17.57 -14.50 0.10
N TYR A 571 17.83 -14.40 -1.19
CA TYR A 571 17.37 -15.37 -2.19
C TYR A 571 18.55 -15.99 -2.92
N LEU A 572 18.54 -17.32 -3.07
CA LEU A 572 19.42 -18.00 -4.03
C LEU A 572 18.62 -18.15 -5.32
N PRO A 573 19.09 -17.61 -6.46
CA PRO A 573 18.37 -17.70 -7.72
C PRO A 573 18.45 -19.11 -8.30
N VAL A 574 17.42 -19.49 -9.08
CA VAL A 574 17.48 -20.68 -9.93
C VAL A 574 18.63 -20.51 -10.94
N ARG A 575 19.36 -21.60 -11.19
CA ARG A 575 20.55 -21.60 -12.05
C ARG A 575 20.26 -22.26 -13.39
N GLU A 576 20.82 -21.70 -14.46
CA GLU A 576 20.70 -22.22 -15.84
C GLU A 576 21.28 -23.62 -16.01
N ASP A 577 22.18 -24.06 -15.13
CA ASP A 577 22.84 -25.38 -15.17
C ASP A 577 22.04 -26.51 -14.50
N GLY A 578 20.92 -26.22 -13.83
CA GLY A 578 19.93 -27.21 -13.36
C GLY A 578 20.40 -28.23 -12.30
N VAL A 579 21.67 -28.22 -11.91
CA VAL A 579 22.27 -29.20 -11.01
C VAL A 579 22.95 -28.50 -9.84
N VAL A 580 22.37 -28.64 -8.65
CA VAL A 580 23.08 -28.41 -7.39
C VAL A 580 23.87 -29.69 -7.08
N GLU A 581 25.17 -29.70 -7.34
CA GLU A 581 26.06 -30.69 -6.74
C GLU A 581 26.06 -30.46 -5.21
N ASN A 582 25.68 -31.51 -4.46
CA ASN A 582 25.51 -31.49 -3.00
C ASN A 582 26.84 -31.19 -2.28
#